data_AF-A0A1H9UJ37-F1
#
_entry.id   AF-A0A1H9UJ37-F1
#
_cell.length_a   1.000
_cell.length_b   1.000
_cell.length_c   1.000
_cell.angle_alpha   90.00
_cell.angle_beta   90.00
_cell.angle_gamma   90.00
#
_symmetry.space_group_name_H-M   'P 1'
#
loop_
_entity.id
_entity.type
_entity.pdbx_description
1 polymer ?
#
loop_
_entity_poly.entity_id
_entity_poly.type
_entity_poly.pdbx_seq_one_letter_code
_entity_poly.pdbx_strand_id
1 'polypeptide(L)'
;MIDENSTFGGFLTTIGEAKQANANALKRPWKLTHLLLGDANGNDPVPDPDQTELENQVHRAAINQLSIDPDNPAILVVEVVLPPNIGGWWIRELGIEDEDGDFVAVANCPPSYKPLLAQGSGRNQVVRMHLILSNTANVELKVDPSVVLATREYVDKEIEAHIASRNHPDATTTAKGFVQFATKQEHLDGQRDDRAAKPSGVKAMIDKAVLAGAYQFAAYDPDRTYTTGEVCRGSDGQFYEFYDRDLTGEVQGVDPAVSDNRPHVWMIWDGVKPGTTIVWRSETIPEGYGVNDGADRDRSDYRRVFAVFGTKYGEGDGEKTFGWPDDRGEFFRGLDLDRGVDPGRELSEHQDDELRSHDHEIKTGNNSYDGTGLPQTGSNHTLVDTNRTEYTGGDETRPRNNAVIYLTKI
;
A
#
# COMPACT_ATOMS: atom_id res chain seq x y z
N MET A 1 -27.82 -34.96 39.11
CA MET A 1 -26.91 -36.10 39.32
C MET A 1 -27.80 -37.34 39.44
N ILE A 2 -27.86 -38.14 38.38
CA ILE A 2 -28.64 -39.39 38.33
C ILE A 2 -27.63 -40.50 38.66
N ASP A 3 -27.87 -41.23 39.74
CA ASP A 3 -27.15 -42.45 40.12
C ASP A 3 -28.00 -43.69 39.78
N GLU A 4 -27.45 -44.89 39.98
CA GLU A 4 -28.18 -46.17 39.82
C GLU A 4 -29.44 -46.29 40.72
N ASN A 5 -29.66 -45.33 41.63
CA ASN A 5 -30.81 -45.25 42.54
C ASN A 5 -31.73 -44.06 42.25
N SER A 6 -31.58 -43.38 41.10
CA SER A 6 -32.50 -42.31 40.72
C SER A 6 -33.85 -42.92 40.36
N THR A 7 -34.92 -42.47 41.03
CA THR A 7 -36.30 -42.96 40.84
C THR A 7 -36.82 -42.74 39.41
N PHE A 8 -36.12 -41.94 38.60
CA PHE A 8 -36.37 -41.71 37.18
C PHE A 8 -35.04 -41.77 36.42
N GLY A 9 -34.68 -42.96 35.93
CA GLY A 9 -33.43 -43.22 35.23
C GLY A 9 -33.64 -44.24 34.11
N GLY A 10 -33.11 -43.97 32.92
CA GLY A 10 -33.18 -44.89 31.79
C GLY A 10 -32.05 -45.91 31.84
N PHE A 11 -32.39 -47.18 31.67
CA PHE A 11 -31.43 -48.27 31.56
C PHE A 11 -31.61 -49.03 30.23
N LEU A 12 -30.57 -49.77 29.86
CA LEU A 12 -30.58 -50.62 28.67
C LEU A 12 -31.41 -51.87 28.92
N THR A 13 -32.18 -52.29 27.93
CA THR A 13 -32.84 -53.61 27.94
C THR A 13 -31.83 -54.72 27.75
N THR A 14 -32.19 -55.97 28.05
CA THR A 14 -31.33 -57.15 27.79
C THR A 14 -30.88 -57.21 26.32
N ILE A 15 -31.73 -56.76 25.39
CA ILE A 15 -31.42 -56.62 23.96
C ILE A 15 -30.45 -55.47 23.72
N GLY A 16 -30.68 -54.31 24.35
CA GLY A 16 -29.82 -53.14 24.28
C GLY A 16 -28.41 -53.38 24.81
N GLU A 17 -28.26 -54.08 25.93
CA GLU A 17 -26.95 -54.46 26.49
C GLU A 17 -26.19 -55.42 25.56
N ALA A 18 -26.88 -56.43 25.02
CA ALA A 18 -26.28 -57.36 24.06
C ALA A 18 -25.82 -56.65 22.79
N LYS A 19 -26.61 -55.70 22.29
CA LYS A 19 -26.25 -54.89 21.12
C LYS A 19 -25.13 -53.90 21.40
N GLN A 20 -25.15 -53.25 22.56
CA GLN A 20 -24.07 -52.37 22.98
C GLN A 20 -22.75 -53.15 23.09
N ALA A 21 -22.78 -54.32 23.72
CA ALA A 21 -21.61 -55.19 23.85
C ALA A 21 -21.09 -55.64 22.48
N ASN A 22 -21.99 -55.99 21.54
CA ASN A 22 -21.63 -56.39 20.18
C ASN A 22 -21.05 -55.22 19.36
N ALA A 23 -21.67 -54.04 19.42
CA ALA A 23 -21.17 -52.84 18.77
C ALA A 23 -19.77 -52.46 19.28
N ASN A 24 -19.56 -52.59 20.59
CA ASN A 24 -18.26 -52.33 21.20
C ASN A 24 -17.21 -53.39 20.82
N ALA A 25 -17.56 -54.67 20.83
CA ALA A 25 -16.67 -55.77 20.42
C ALA A 25 -16.27 -55.68 18.95
N LEU A 26 -17.19 -55.27 18.07
CA LEU A 26 -16.98 -55.13 16.63
C LEU A 26 -16.41 -53.76 16.22
N LYS A 27 -16.25 -52.81 17.16
CA LYS A 27 -15.90 -51.40 16.90
C LYS A 27 -16.80 -50.75 15.85
N ARG A 28 -18.10 -51.10 15.88
CA ARG A 28 -19.08 -50.54 14.94
C ARG A 28 -19.87 -49.42 15.60
N PRO A 29 -20.14 -48.33 14.87
CA PRO A 29 -21.02 -47.29 15.35
C PRO A 29 -22.41 -47.85 15.69
N TRP A 30 -22.87 -47.65 16.92
CA TRP A 30 -24.26 -47.93 17.29
C TRP A 30 -25.15 -46.73 16.98
N LYS A 31 -26.28 -46.95 16.28
CA LYS A 31 -27.09 -45.88 15.69
C LYS A 31 -28.53 -45.90 16.18
N LEU A 32 -28.80 -45.11 17.20
CA LEU A 32 -30.16 -44.90 17.70
C LEU A 32 -30.95 -44.04 16.70
N THR A 33 -32.16 -44.46 16.33
CA THR A 33 -32.94 -43.79 15.27
C THR A 33 -34.21 -43.12 15.78
N HIS A 34 -34.94 -43.75 16.70
CA HIS A 34 -36.24 -43.26 17.16
C HIS A 34 -36.35 -43.29 18.69
N LEU A 35 -37.07 -42.30 19.21
CA LEU A 35 -37.52 -42.23 20.59
C LEU A 35 -39.02 -42.47 20.62
N LEU A 36 -39.41 -43.51 21.35
CA LEU A 36 -40.78 -43.94 21.56
C LEU A 36 -41.32 -43.26 22.81
N LEU A 37 -42.55 -42.74 22.75
CA LEU A 37 -43.23 -42.15 23.88
C LEU A 37 -44.53 -42.92 24.13
N GLY A 38 -44.81 -43.19 25.40
CA GLY A 38 -46.01 -43.88 25.84
C GLY A 38 -46.68 -43.21 27.03
N ASP A 39 -47.95 -43.54 27.23
CA ASP A 39 -48.76 -43.06 28.34
C ASP A 39 -49.03 -44.14 29.41
N ALA A 40 -48.51 -45.36 29.21
CA ALA A 40 -48.66 -46.52 30.09
C ALA A 40 -50.10 -46.79 30.56
N ASN A 41 -51.10 -46.51 29.71
CA ASN A 41 -52.53 -46.61 30.04
C ASN A 41 -52.94 -45.82 31.30
N GLY A 42 -52.19 -44.76 31.64
CA GLY A 42 -52.44 -43.91 32.80
C GLY A 42 -51.85 -44.41 34.13
N ASN A 43 -51.10 -45.53 34.10
CA ASN A 43 -50.36 -46.03 35.27
C ASN A 43 -48.96 -45.42 35.35
N ASP A 44 -48.27 -45.64 36.47
CA ASP A 44 -46.85 -45.33 36.62
C ASP A 44 -46.04 -46.61 36.35
N PRO A 45 -45.54 -46.82 35.12
CA PRO A 45 -44.87 -48.05 34.74
C PRO A 45 -43.54 -48.15 35.49
N VAL A 46 -43.24 -49.35 35.97
CA VAL A 46 -41.90 -49.69 36.47
C VAL A 46 -41.15 -50.30 35.29
N PRO A 47 -40.11 -49.62 34.76
CA PRO A 47 -39.36 -50.17 33.64
C PRO A 47 -38.76 -51.53 34.00
N ASP A 48 -38.75 -52.47 33.06
CA ASP A 48 -38.21 -53.82 33.21
C ASP A 48 -37.19 -54.10 32.08
N PRO A 49 -35.96 -54.56 32.40
CA PRO A 49 -34.93 -54.88 31.40
C PRO A 49 -35.36 -55.87 30.31
N ASP A 50 -36.34 -56.73 30.58
CA ASP A 50 -36.83 -57.72 29.63
C ASP A 50 -37.97 -57.20 28.73
N GLN A 51 -38.32 -55.92 28.82
CA GLN A 51 -39.33 -55.30 27.95
C GLN A 51 -38.86 -55.24 26.49
N THR A 52 -39.74 -55.67 25.58
CA THR A 52 -39.51 -55.59 24.12
C THR A 52 -40.34 -54.50 23.44
N GLU A 53 -41.27 -53.88 24.17
CA GLU A 53 -42.12 -52.78 23.72
C GLU A 53 -42.60 -51.95 24.93
N LEU A 54 -43.10 -50.74 24.67
CA LEU A 54 -43.75 -49.90 25.69
C LEU A 54 -45.14 -50.45 26.04
N GLU A 55 -45.61 -50.23 27.27
CA GLU A 55 -46.93 -50.74 27.71
C GLU A 55 -48.09 -50.14 26.91
N ASN A 56 -47.99 -48.85 26.55
CA ASN A 56 -48.88 -48.22 25.58
C ASN A 56 -48.17 -47.10 24.82
N GLN A 57 -47.67 -47.44 23.62
CA GLN A 57 -47.04 -46.48 22.73
C GLN A 57 -48.05 -45.49 22.13
N VAL A 58 -47.84 -44.20 22.37
CA VAL A 58 -48.69 -43.12 21.84
C VAL A 58 -48.01 -42.34 20.71
N HIS A 59 -46.68 -42.30 20.67
CA HIS A 59 -45.96 -41.60 19.62
C HIS A 59 -44.57 -42.18 19.32
N ARG A 60 -44.15 -42.09 18.05
CA ARG A 60 -42.81 -42.45 17.57
C ARG A 60 -42.20 -41.23 16.90
N ALA A 61 -41.10 -40.72 17.46
CA ALA A 61 -40.40 -39.55 16.93
C ALA A 61 -38.96 -39.91 16.54
N ALA A 62 -38.47 -39.36 15.43
CA ALA A 62 -37.06 -39.47 15.08
C ALA A 62 -36.21 -38.66 16.07
N ILE A 63 -35.01 -39.16 16.40
CA ILE A 63 -34.10 -38.48 17.32
C ILE A 63 -33.57 -37.20 16.67
N ASN A 64 -33.70 -36.06 17.35
CA ASN A 64 -33.22 -34.77 16.84
C ASN A 64 -31.74 -34.55 17.15
N GLN A 65 -31.34 -34.87 18.38
CA GLN A 65 -29.98 -34.66 18.85
C GLN A 65 -29.55 -35.79 19.78
N LEU A 66 -28.32 -36.24 19.56
CA LEU A 66 -27.61 -37.16 20.43
C LEU A 66 -26.38 -36.43 20.97
N SER A 67 -26.19 -36.38 22.28
CA SER A 67 -25.02 -35.74 22.90
C SER A 67 -24.55 -36.50 24.13
N ILE A 68 -23.25 -36.45 24.41
CA ILE A 68 -22.67 -36.96 25.65
C ILE A 68 -22.77 -35.86 26.71
N ASP A 69 -23.14 -36.23 27.94
CA ASP A 69 -23.21 -35.27 29.05
C ASP A 69 -21.79 -34.70 29.36
N PRO A 70 -21.62 -33.36 29.40
CA PRO A 70 -20.33 -32.73 29.69
C PRO A 70 -19.74 -33.10 31.06
N ASP A 71 -20.58 -33.39 32.05
CA ASP A 71 -20.18 -33.68 33.42
C ASP A 71 -19.92 -35.17 33.65
N ASN A 72 -20.52 -36.05 32.84
CA ASN A 72 -20.31 -37.50 32.93
C ASN A 72 -20.27 -38.18 31.54
N PRO A 73 -19.09 -38.59 31.05
CA PRO A 73 -18.95 -39.22 29.74
C PRO A 73 -19.59 -40.62 29.64
N ALA A 74 -20.10 -41.19 30.74
CA ALA A 74 -20.89 -42.43 30.75
C ALA A 74 -22.39 -42.21 30.45
N ILE A 75 -22.86 -40.96 30.40
CA ILE A 75 -24.26 -40.63 30.16
C ILE A 75 -24.45 -40.15 28.72
N LEU A 76 -25.33 -40.84 28.00
CA LEU A 76 -25.81 -40.43 26.69
C LEU A 76 -27.15 -39.72 26.85
N VAL A 77 -27.24 -38.49 26.36
CA VAL A 77 -28.46 -37.68 26.35
C VAL A 77 -29.07 -37.74 24.97
N VAL A 78 -30.26 -38.34 24.88
CA VAL A 78 -31.08 -38.41 23.68
C VAL A 78 -32.15 -37.35 23.77
N GLU A 79 -32.16 -36.40 22.83
CA GLU A 79 -33.11 -35.29 22.80
C GLU A 79 -34.03 -35.38 21.57
N VAL A 80 -35.33 -35.25 21.84
CA VAL A 80 -36.37 -35.08 20.82
C VAL A 80 -37.14 -33.80 21.09
N VAL A 81 -37.30 -33.01 20.03
CA VAL A 81 -38.12 -31.80 20.05
C VAL A 81 -39.47 -32.15 19.44
N LEU A 82 -40.50 -32.25 20.29
CA LEU A 82 -41.85 -32.50 19.81
C LEU A 82 -42.50 -31.17 19.37
N PRO A 83 -42.90 -31.03 18.09
CA PRO A 83 -43.52 -29.82 17.56
C PRO A 83 -44.95 -29.61 18.13
N PRO A 84 -45.57 -28.44 17.96
CA PRO A 84 -46.82 -28.09 18.63
C PRO A 84 -48.07 -28.70 17.98
N ASN A 85 -47.91 -29.27 16.78
CA ASN A 85 -48.95 -29.95 16.00
C ASN A 85 -49.15 -31.43 16.38
N ILE A 86 -48.34 -31.97 17.29
CA ILE A 86 -48.40 -33.35 17.78
C ILE A 86 -48.57 -33.29 19.30
N GLY A 87 -49.58 -33.94 19.88
CA GLY A 87 -49.87 -33.87 21.32
C GLY A 87 -51.28 -34.34 21.66
N GLY A 88 -51.75 -34.02 22.85
CA GLY A 88 -53.06 -34.40 23.39
C GLY A 88 -53.02 -35.59 24.37
N TRP A 89 -51.83 -36.08 24.72
CA TRP A 89 -51.60 -37.28 25.53
C TRP A 89 -50.59 -37.01 26.67
N TRP A 90 -50.57 -37.91 27.66
CA TRP A 90 -49.61 -37.89 28.76
C TRP A 90 -48.36 -38.67 28.38
N ILE A 91 -47.20 -38.14 28.74
CA ILE A 91 -45.92 -38.85 28.63
C ILE A 91 -45.61 -39.44 30.01
N ARG A 92 -45.44 -40.75 30.07
CA ARG A 92 -45.11 -41.49 31.31
C ARG A 92 -43.97 -42.49 31.12
N GLU A 93 -43.82 -43.02 29.91
CA GLU A 93 -42.74 -43.93 29.53
C GLU A 93 -42.03 -43.43 28.27
N LEU A 94 -40.73 -43.69 28.23
CA LEU A 94 -39.83 -43.37 27.13
C LEU A 94 -39.09 -44.65 26.73
N GLY A 95 -38.96 -44.86 25.42
CA GLY A 95 -38.21 -45.96 24.86
C GLY A 95 -37.29 -45.49 23.74
N ILE A 96 -36.25 -46.27 23.44
CA ILE A 96 -35.34 -45.99 22.33
C ILE A 96 -35.29 -47.19 21.39
N GLU A 97 -35.28 -46.91 20.09
CA GLU A 97 -35.18 -47.86 19.00
C GLU A 97 -33.90 -47.62 18.17
N ASP A 98 -33.22 -48.71 17.78
CA ASP A 98 -32.00 -48.73 16.96
C ASP A 98 -32.31 -48.73 15.44
N GLU A 99 -31.29 -48.72 14.57
CA GLU A 99 -31.42 -48.81 13.10
C GLU A 99 -32.13 -50.11 12.65
N ASP A 100 -31.96 -51.20 13.40
CA ASP A 100 -32.58 -52.50 13.10
C ASP A 100 -34.04 -52.62 13.60
N GLY A 101 -34.58 -51.59 14.26
CA GLY A 101 -35.94 -51.61 14.81
C GLY A 101 -36.07 -52.30 16.18
N ASP A 102 -34.96 -52.64 16.82
CA ASP A 102 -34.96 -53.29 18.13
C ASP A 102 -35.10 -52.27 19.28
N PHE A 103 -35.83 -52.67 20.32
CA PHE A 103 -36.07 -51.87 21.53
C PHE A 103 -34.90 -51.98 22.51
N VAL A 104 -34.12 -50.90 22.63
CA VAL A 104 -32.78 -50.95 23.24
C VAL A 104 -32.66 -50.26 24.60
N ALA A 105 -33.57 -49.35 24.94
CA ALA A 105 -33.55 -48.71 26.24
C ALA A 105 -34.97 -48.31 26.65
N VAL A 106 -35.22 -48.33 27.96
CA VAL A 106 -36.48 -47.91 28.57
C VAL A 106 -36.20 -46.97 29.72
N ALA A 107 -37.04 -45.94 29.86
CA ALA A 107 -37.03 -45.02 30.99
C ALA A 107 -38.46 -44.68 31.40
N ASN A 108 -38.67 -44.51 32.70
CA ASN A 108 -39.86 -43.84 33.20
C ASN A 108 -39.63 -42.32 33.21
N CYS A 109 -40.71 -41.55 33.06
CA CYS A 109 -40.68 -40.11 33.22
C CYS A 109 -41.84 -39.65 34.11
N PRO A 110 -41.66 -38.57 34.88
CA PRO A 110 -42.77 -38.01 35.65
C PRO A 110 -43.91 -37.59 34.70
N PRO A 111 -45.19 -37.81 35.07
CA PRO A 111 -46.31 -37.55 34.18
C PRO A 111 -46.29 -36.13 33.62
N SER A 112 -46.05 -36.02 32.31
CA SER A 112 -45.95 -34.73 31.62
C SER A 112 -47.02 -34.65 30.54
N TYR A 113 -47.88 -33.62 30.59
CA TYR A 113 -48.92 -33.44 29.58
C TYR A 113 -48.42 -32.59 28.42
N LYS A 114 -48.50 -33.11 27.20
CA LYS A 114 -48.19 -32.36 25.98
C LYS A 114 -49.49 -31.87 25.31
N PRO A 115 -49.86 -30.57 25.45
CA PRO A 115 -51.07 -30.04 24.83
C PRO A 115 -50.96 -29.94 23.30
N LEU A 116 -52.07 -30.18 22.60
CA LEU A 116 -52.18 -29.97 21.15
C LEU A 116 -52.46 -28.48 20.84
N LEU A 117 -52.02 -27.98 19.68
CA LEU A 117 -52.32 -26.61 19.24
C LEU A 117 -53.82 -26.25 19.28
N ALA A 118 -54.70 -27.22 18.99
CA ALA A 118 -56.16 -27.04 19.03
C ALA A 118 -56.72 -26.79 20.44
N GLN A 119 -55.96 -27.09 21.49
CA GLN A 119 -56.35 -26.88 22.90
C GLN A 119 -55.89 -25.51 23.44
N GLY A 120 -55.43 -24.61 22.56
CA GLY A 120 -55.12 -23.22 22.90
C GLY A 120 -53.75 -22.97 23.55
N SER A 121 -52.88 -23.99 23.64
CA SER A 121 -51.51 -23.86 24.18
C SER A 121 -50.53 -24.81 23.48
N GLY A 122 -50.37 -24.71 22.16
CA GLY A 122 -49.31 -25.42 21.45
C GLY A 122 -47.94 -24.96 21.95
N ARG A 123 -47.21 -25.85 22.65
CA ARG A 123 -45.85 -25.60 23.13
C ARG A 123 -44.89 -26.61 22.50
N ASN A 124 -43.72 -26.13 22.09
CA ASN A 124 -42.60 -27.02 21.80
C ASN A 124 -42.16 -27.62 23.13
N GLN A 125 -42.18 -28.94 23.22
CA GLN A 125 -41.76 -29.67 24.41
C GLN A 125 -40.54 -30.49 24.02
N VAL A 126 -39.45 -30.23 24.73
CA VAL A 126 -38.20 -30.97 24.59
C VAL A 126 -38.24 -32.13 25.58
N VAL A 127 -38.11 -33.34 25.07
CA VAL A 127 -38.04 -34.57 25.87
C VAL A 127 -36.61 -35.07 25.82
N ARG A 128 -35.99 -35.26 26.99
CA ARG A 128 -34.62 -35.74 27.13
C ARG A 128 -34.62 -37.05 27.89
N MET A 129 -34.00 -38.08 27.31
CA MET A 129 -33.74 -39.36 27.98
C MET A 129 -32.25 -39.46 28.29
N HIS A 130 -31.91 -39.65 29.56
CA HIS A 130 -30.55 -39.88 30.03
C HIS A 130 -30.34 -41.38 30.15
N LEU A 131 -29.39 -41.92 29.39
CA LEU A 131 -29.05 -43.33 29.37
C LEU A 131 -27.64 -43.54 29.93
N ILE A 132 -27.50 -44.44 30.90
CA ILE A 132 -26.20 -44.82 31.44
C ILE A 132 -25.64 -45.96 30.59
N LEU A 133 -24.44 -45.74 30.03
CA LEU A 133 -23.75 -46.70 29.17
C LEU A 133 -22.45 -47.16 29.85
N SER A 134 -22.17 -48.46 29.80
CA SER A 134 -20.92 -49.04 30.29
C SER A 134 -19.67 -48.54 29.53
N ASN A 135 -19.83 -48.12 28.27
CA ASN A 135 -18.81 -47.43 27.48
C ASN A 135 -19.44 -46.64 26.30
N THR A 136 -19.06 -45.38 26.11
CA THR A 136 -19.56 -44.46 25.07
C THR A 136 -18.66 -44.35 23.83
N ALA A 137 -17.54 -45.08 23.77
CA ALA A 137 -16.50 -44.90 22.76
C ALA A 137 -16.90 -45.18 21.29
N ASN A 138 -18.04 -45.84 21.04
CA ASN A 138 -18.41 -46.33 19.70
C ASN A 138 -19.85 -45.94 19.27
N VAL A 139 -20.38 -44.81 19.73
CA VAL A 139 -21.71 -44.31 19.30
C VAL A 139 -21.55 -43.27 18.19
N GLU A 140 -22.23 -43.44 17.05
CA GLU A 140 -22.16 -42.47 15.94
C GLU A 140 -23.05 -41.27 16.23
N LEU A 141 -22.43 -40.11 16.46
CA LEU A 141 -23.13 -38.86 16.67
C LEU A 141 -23.48 -38.25 15.31
N LYS A 142 -24.52 -38.77 14.65
CA LYS A 142 -25.06 -38.15 13.43
C LYS A 142 -26.09 -37.08 13.78
N VAL A 143 -25.74 -35.83 13.51
CA VAL A 143 -26.69 -34.72 13.38
C VAL A 143 -27.22 -34.78 11.94
N ASP A 144 -28.52 -34.99 11.74
CA ASP A 144 -29.17 -34.79 10.43
C ASP A 144 -29.56 -33.30 10.33
N PRO A 145 -28.85 -32.47 9.56
CA PRO A 145 -29.09 -31.03 9.49
C PRO A 145 -30.34 -30.66 8.67
N SER A 146 -31.09 -31.62 8.12
CA SER A 146 -32.25 -31.32 7.27
C SER A 146 -33.58 -31.10 8.02
N VAL A 147 -33.64 -31.43 9.33
CA VAL A 147 -34.89 -31.33 10.14
C VAL A 147 -34.65 -30.66 11.50
N VAL A 148 -33.70 -29.73 11.60
CA VAL A 148 -33.33 -29.10 12.88
C VAL A 148 -33.81 -27.66 12.93
N LEU A 149 -34.89 -27.42 13.67
CA LEU A 149 -35.12 -26.12 14.28
C LEU A 149 -33.87 -25.78 15.10
N ALA A 150 -33.07 -24.82 14.63
CA ALA A 150 -31.88 -24.36 15.36
C ALA A 150 -32.29 -23.94 16.78
N THR A 151 -31.62 -24.49 17.79
CA THR A 151 -31.82 -24.07 19.17
C THR A 151 -31.37 -22.62 19.32
N ARG A 152 -32.02 -21.87 20.22
CA ARG A 152 -31.69 -20.46 20.46
C ARG A 152 -30.22 -20.27 20.84
N GLU A 153 -29.67 -21.20 21.61
CA GLU A 153 -28.27 -21.20 22.02
C GLU A 153 -27.30 -21.34 20.84
N TYR A 154 -27.61 -22.18 19.85
CA TYR A 154 -26.81 -22.30 18.63
C TYR A 154 -26.80 -20.96 17.87
N VAL A 155 -27.96 -20.32 17.72
CA VAL A 155 -28.08 -19.02 17.04
C VAL A 155 -27.30 -17.92 17.78
N ASP A 156 -27.43 -17.84 19.10
CA ASP A 156 -26.73 -16.83 19.90
C ASP A 156 -25.21 -16.99 19.80
N LYS A 157 -24.70 -18.24 19.83
CA LYS A 157 -23.28 -18.53 19.68
C LYS A 157 -22.73 -18.19 18.30
N GLU A 158 -23.46 -18.48 17.23
CA GLU A 158 -23.06 -18.13 15.86
C GLU A 158 -23.08 -16.61 15.64
N ILE A 159 -24.03 -15.88 16.26
CA ILE A 159 -24.07 -14.41 16.22
C ILE A 159 -22.86 -13.82 16.95
N GLU A 160 -22.53 -14.32 18.13
CA GLU A 160 -21.32 -13.87 18.86
C GLU A 160 -20.05 -14.12 18.06
N ALA A 161 -19.92 -15.30 17.45
CA ALA A 161 -18.80 -15.63 16.58
C ALA A 161 -18.73 -14.68 15.36
N HIS A 162 -19.86 -14.35 14.75
CA HIS A 162 -19.92 -13.43 13.61
C HIS A 162 -19.51 -12.01 13.99
N ILE A 163 -19.99 -11.48 15.13
CA ILE A 163 -19.64 -10.14 15.64
C ILE A 163 -18.14 -10.03 15.94
N ALA A 164 -17.53 -11.09 16.47
CA ALA A 164 -16.09 -11.12 16.72
C ALA A 164 -15.25 -11.30 15.43
N SER A 165 -15.84 -11.85 14.37
CA SER A 165 -15.14 -12.09 13.11
C SER A 165 -14.89 -10.79 12.33
N ARG A 166 -13.78 -10.76 11.60
CA ARG A 166 -13.47 -9.72 10.61
C ARG A 166 -13.55 -10.24 9.18
N ASN A 167 -14.20 -11.38 8.98
CA ASN A 167 -14.30 -12.06 7.69
C ASN A 167 -15.49 -11.50 6.89
N HIS A 168 -15.34 -10.24 6.46
CA HIS A 168 -16.26 -9.58 5.55
C HIS A 168 -15.49 -9.07 4.33
N PRO A 169 -16.16 -8.92 3.17
CA PRO A 169 -15.54 -8.31 2.00
C PRO A 169 -15.00 -6.91 2.29
N ASP A 170 -13.89 -6.57 1.65
CA ASP A 170 -13.33 -5.22 1.70
C ASP A 170 -14.29 -4.21 1.06
N ALA A 171 -14.28 -2.98 1.57
CA ALA A 171 -15.05 -1.89 1.00
C ALA A 171 -14.53 -1.54 -0.40
N THR A 172 -15.45 -1.22 -1.30
CA THR A 172 -15.13 -0.68 -2.62
C THR A 172 -15.70 0.73 -2.76
N THR A 173 -15.40 1.40 -3.87
CA THR A 173 -15.96 2.73 -4.17
C THR A 173 -17.48 2.69 -4.39
N THR A 174 -18.07 1.51 -4.61
CA THR A 174 -19.50 1.33 -4.91
C THR A 174 -20.25 0.49 -3.87
N ALA A 175 -19.55 -0.28 -3.03
CA ALA A 175 -20.13 -1.15 -2.03
C ALA A 175 -19.49 -0.97 -0.65
N LYS A 176 -20.32 -1.01 0.40
CA LYS A 176 -19.86 -0.93 1.79
C LYS A 176 -19.18 -2.24 2.20
N GLY A 177 -18.07 -2.15 2.95
CA GLY A 177 -17.32 -3.28 3.49
C GLY A 177 -16.37 -2.83 4.61
N PHE A 178 -15.44 -3.69 5.04
CA PHE A 178 -14.39 -3.27 5.99
C PHE A 178 -13.25 -2.54 5.28
N VAL A 179 -12.56 -1.66 6.01
CA VAL A 179 -11.41 -0.90 5.50
C VAL A 179 -10.21 -1.11 6.42
N GLN A 180 -9.04 -1.27 5.81
CA GLN A 180 -7.76 -1.17 6.49
C GLN A 180 -7.13 0.19 6.18
N PHE A 181 -6.64 0.87 7.22
CA PHE A 181 -5.95 2.14 7.04
C PHE A 181 -4.49 1.91 6.62
N ALA A 182 -4.04 2.64 5.61
CA ALA A 182 -2.63 2.69 5.23
C ALA A 182 -1.79 3.35 6.34
N THR A 183 -0.50 3.00 6.41
CA THR A 183 0.47 3.75 7.22
C THR A 183 0.76 5.12 6.59
N LYS A 184 1.40 6.03 7.35
CA LYS A 184 1.76 7.36 6.84
C LYS A 184 2.68 7.26 5.62
N GLN A 185 3.66 6.36 5.66
CA GLN A 185 4.62 6.17 4.57
C GLN A 185 3.96 5.59 3.31
N GLU A 186 3.15 4.53 3.46
CA GLU A 186 2.42 3.93 2.32
C GLU A 186 1.50 4.95 1.61
N HIS A 187 0.92 5.90 2.36
CA HIS A 187 0.12 6.98 1.79
C HIS A 187 0.95 8.00 1.01
N LEU A 188 2.18 8.29 1.46
CA LEU A 188 3.10 9.21 0.78
C LEU A 188 3.68 8.60 -0.50
N ASP A 189 3.96 7.30 -0.49
CA ASP A 189 4.57 6.59 -1.61
C ASP A 189 3.56 6.28 -2.73
N GLY A 190 2.25 6.38 -2.45
CA GLY A 190 1.19 6.22 -3.45
C GLY A 190 1.10 4.82 -4.08
N GLN A 191 1.63 3.79 -3.41
CA GLN A 191 1.79 2.46 -4.01
C GLN A 191 0.61 1.50 -3.80
N ARG A 192 -0.44 1.92 -3.09
CA ARG A 192 -1.54 1.04 -2.68
C ARG A 192 -2.90 1.71 -2.79
N ASP A 193 -3.74 1.17 -3.68
CA ASP A 193 -5.13 1.58 -3.90
C ASP A 193 -6.14 0.74 -3.10
N ASP A 194 -5.68 -0.30 -2.41
CA ASP A 194 -6.49 -1.24 -1.65
C ASP A 194 -6.74 -0.80 -0.18
N ARG A 195 -6.32 0.42 0.20
CA ARG A 195 -6.37 0.91 1.59
C ARG A 195 -6.90 2.32 1.71
N ALA A 196 -7.59 2.59 2.83
CA ALA A 196 -8.13 3.90 3.12
C ALA A 196 -7.02 4.85 3.62
N ALA A 197 -7.06 6.09 3.12
CA ALA A 197 -6.18 7.16 3.58
C ALA A 197 -6.52 7.58 5.03
N LYS A 198 -5.49 7.79 5.85
CA LYS A 198 -5.66 8.35 7.20
C LYS A 198 -5.83 9.87 7.13
N PRO A 199 -6.72 10.48 7.93
CA PRO A 199 -6.86 11.95 7.98
C PRO A 199 -5.53 12.69 8.23
N SER A 200 -4.62 12.11 9.02
CA SER A 200 -3.29 12.67 9.27
C SER A 200 -2.36 12.63 8.06
N GLY A 201 -2.45 11.59 7.23
CA GLY A 201 -1.70 11.48 5.97
C GLY A 201 -2.22 12.47 4.93
N VAL A 202 -3.56 12.54 4.79
CA VAL A 202 -4.23 13.52 3.91
C VAL A 202 -3.91 14.95 4.34
N LYS A 203 -3.95 15.25 5.63
CA LYS A 203 -3.54 16.57 6.16
C LYS A 203 -2.08 16.87 5.85
N ALA A 204 -1.15 15.93 6.02
CA ALA A 204 0.26 16.15 5.68
C ALA A 204 0.47 16.45 4.19
N MET A 205 -0.27 15.78 3.30
CA MET A 205 -0.22 16.05 1.86
C MET A 205 -0.87 17.39 1.49
N ILE A 206 -2.00 17.74 2.13
CA ILE A 206 -2.62 19.06 1.96
C ILE A 206 -1.71 20.15 2.48
N ASP A 207 -1.11 20.00 3.66
CA ASP A 207 -0.16 20.97 4.21
C ASP A 207 1.03 21.13 3.24
N LYS A 208 1.62 20.03 2.76
CA LYS A 208 2.70 20.06 1.74
C LYS A 208 2.26 20.73 0.43
N ALA A 209 1.06 20.45 -0.06
CA ALA A 209 0.54 21.03 -1.30
C ALA A 209 0.15 22.53 -1.15
N VAL A 210 -0.40 22.91 0.00
CA VAL A 210 -0.74 24.30 0.34
C VAL A 210 0.54 25.11 0.57
N LEU A 211 1.59 24.52 1.16
CA LEU A 211 2.91 25.15 1.31
C LEU A 211 3.68 25.24 -0.02
N ALA A 212 3.53 24.28 -0.92
CA ALA A 212 4.11 24.34 -2.27
C ALA A 212 3.38 25.35 -3.18
N GLY A 213 2.08 25.61 -2.94
CA GLY A 213 1.24 26.48 -3.75
C GLY A 213 1.03 27.90 -3.20
N ALA A 214 1.26 28.14 -1.90
CA ALA A 214 1.08 29.45 -1.29
C ALA A 214 2.36 29.89 -0.57
N TYR A 215 2.89 31.02 -1.03
CA TYR A 215 3.98 31.81 -0.45
C TYR A 215 5.40 31.34 -0.78
N GLN A 216 5.88 31.72 -1.98
CA GLN A 216 7.31 31.83 -2.30
C GLN A 216 8.12 32.76 -1.36
N PHE A 217 7.49 33.37 -0.34
CA PHE A 217 8.07 34.40 0.52
C PHE A 217 7.46 34.41 1.95
N ALA A 218 6.98 33.26 2.44
CA ALA A 218 6.40 33.16 3.79
C ALA A 218 7.43 33.50 4.87
N ALA A 219 6.96 34.02 6.01
CA ALA A 219 7.80 34.20 7.19
C ALA A 219 8.40 32.86 7.64
N TYR A 220 9.62 32.90 8.18
CA TYR A 220 10.26 31.74 8.78
C TYR A 220 9.39 31.18 9.92
N ASP A 221 9.02 29.92 9.76
CA ASP A 221 8.36 29.05 10.73
C ASP A 221 9.37 28.01 11.25
N PRO A 222 9.64 27.95 12.58
CA PRO A 222 10.57 26.98 13.17
C PRO A 222 10.07 25.53 13.15
N ASP A 223 8.76 25.31 13.05
CA ASP A 223 8.15 23.97 13.02
C ASP A 223 8.11 23.39 11.60
N ARG A 224 8.38 24.22 10.59
CA ARG A 224 8.49 23.80 9.19
C ARG A 224 9.88 23.22 8.89
N THR A 225 9.88 22.13 8.14
CA THR A 225 11.07 21.62 7.48
C THR A 225 11.27 22.32 6.14
N TYR A 226 12.44 22.92 5.92
CA TYR A 226 12.81 23.57 4.66
C TYR A 226 13.71 22.67 3.83
N THR A 227 13.49 22.68 2.50
CA THR A 227 14.31 21.93 1.53
C THR A 227 15.16 22.86 0.68
N THR A 228 16.27 22.35 0.13
CA THR A 228 17.26 23.15 -0.63
C THR A 228 16.62 24.02 -1.71
N GLY A 229 16.92 25.33 -1.70
CA GLY A 229 16.38 26.31 -2.65
C GLY A 229 15.01 26.89 -2.27
N GLU A 230 14.41 26.48 -1.14
CA GLU A 230 13.24 27.18 -0.61
C GLU A 230 13.63 28.54 -0.03
N VAL A 231 12.75 29.52 -0.21
CA VAL A 231 12.93 30.89 0.26
C VAL A 231 11.93 31.18 1.39
N CYS A 232 12.41 31.82 2.46
CA CYS A 232 11.58 32.34 3.54
C CYS A 232 11.98 33.76 3.93
N ARG A 233 11.12 34.46 4.67
CA ARG A 233 11.41 35.80 5.21
C ARG A 233 11.81 35.69 6.68
N GLY A 234 13.01 36.15 7.02
CA GLY A 234 13.48 36.21 8.39
C GLY A 234 12.69 37.21 9.24
N SER A 235 12.85 37.11 10.56
CA SER A 235 12.26 38.05 11.53
C SER A 235 12.78 39.49 11.37
N ASP A 236 13.95 39.65 10.76
CA ASP A 236 14.56 40.91 10.35
C ASP A 236 13.99 41.50 9.05
N GLY A 237 13.05 40.81 8.41
CA GLY A 237 12.39 41.24 7.17
C GLY A 237 13.18 40.95 5.89
N GLN A 238 14.37 40.35 5.99
CA GLN A 238 15.17 39.95 4.83
C GLN A 238 14.68 38.61 4.27
N PHE A 239 14.96 38.35 3.00
CA PHE A 239 14.66 37.08 2.35
C PHE A 239 15.88 36.18 2.37
N TYR A 240 15.66 34.93 2.73
CA TYR A 240 16.69 33.92 2.88
C TYR A 240 16.32 32.68 2.10
N GLU A 241 17.28 32.19 1.32
CA GLU A 241 17.19 30.92 0.62
C GLU A 241 17.97 29.86 1.41
N PHE A 242 17.34 28.71 1.63
CA PHE A 242 17.96 27.61 2.35
C PHE A 242 19.13 27.01 1.55
N TYR A 243 20.27 26.90 2.23
CA TYR A 243 21.55 26.38 1.74
C TYR A 243 21.94 25.15 2.57
N ASP A 244 21.61 23.95 2.07
CA ASP A 244 21.86 22.65 2.73
C ASP A 244 23.34 22.21 2.79
N ARG A 245 24.23 22.90 3.53
CA ARG A 245 25.67 22.56 3.57
C ARG A 245 25.95 21.09 3.92
N ASP A 246 25.15 20.50 4.81
CA ASP A 246 25.44 19.18 5.41
C ASP A 246 24.82 17.99 4.65
N LEU A 247 24.20 18.21 3.49
CA LEU A 247 23.60 17.19 2.62
C LEU A 247 22.47 16.39 3.29
N THR A 248 21.75 16.99 4.24
CA THR A 248 20.60 16.34 4.87
C THR A 248 19.33 16.50 4.04
N GLY A 249 19.34 17.39 3.04
CA GLY A 249 18.20 17.74 2.20
C GLY A 249 17.16 18.63 2.89
N GLU A 250 17.18 18.66 4.22
CA GLU A 250 16.13 19.21 5.07
C GLU A 250 16.72 19.83 6.36
N VAL A 251 16.19 20.99 6.78
CA VAL A 251 16.46 21.61 8.09
C VAL A 251 15.17 22.02 8.80
N GLN A 252 15.12 21.89 10.12
CA GLN A 252 14.02 22.37 10.98
C GLN A 252 14.60 23.13 12.18
N GLY A 253 13.95 24.22 12.60
CA GLY A 253 14.30 24.96 13.82
C GLY A 253 15.55 25.84 13.76
N VAL A 254 16.17 26.03 12.59
CA VAL A 254 17.34 26.90 12.40
C VAL A 254 16.94 28.25 11.81
N ASP A 255 16.90 29.30 12.64
CA ASP A 255 16.45 30.65 12.24
C ASP A 255 17.44 31.34 11.27
N PRO A 256 16.99 31.79 10.08
CA PRO A 256 17.83 32.48 9.10
C PRO A 256 18.30 33.88 9.52
N ALA A 257 17.63 34.55 10.46
CA ALA A 257 17.99 35.89 10.91
C ALA A 257 19.28 35.90 11.77
N VAL A 258 19.66 34.76 12.35
CA VAL A 258 20.89 34.60 13.13
C VAL A 258 22.10 34.59 12.18
N SER A 259 23.10 35.44 12.44
CA SER A 259 24.30 35.57 11.59
C SER A 259 25.08 34.28 11.45
N ASP A 260 25.16 33.49 12.51
CA ASP A 260 25.97 32.27 12.56
C ASP A 260 25.41 31.14 11.67
N ASN A 261 24.13 31.23 11.33
CA ASN A 261 23.45 30.32 10.40
C ASN A 261 23.66 30.72 8.93
N ARG A 262 24.41 31.79 8.66
CA ARG A 262 24.71 32.32 7.32
C ARG A 262 26.23 32.29 7.06
N PRO A 263 26.69 32.07 5.82
CA PRO A 263 25.93 31.58 4.65
C PRO A 263 25.66 30.05 4.70
N HIS A 264 26.16 29.37 5.73
CA HIS A 264 26.28 27.90 5.79
C HIS A 264 24.96 27.13 5.87
N VAL A 265 23.86 27.76 6.30
CA VAL A 265 22.52 27.14 6.34
C VAL A 265 21.51 27.98 5.56
N TRP A 266 21.71 29.30 5.53
CA TRP A 266 20.86 30.24 4.82
C TRP A 266 21.71 31.26 4.05
N MET A 267 21.32 31.59 2.82
CA MET A 267 21.89 32.68 2.04
C MET A 267 20.88 33.80 1.86
N ILE A 268 21.33 35.05 1.75
CA ILE A 268 20.44 36.15 1.38
C ILE A 268 19.95 35.92 -0.05
N TRP A 269 18.63 35.92 -0.24
CA TRP A 269 18.04 35.78 -1.56
C TRP A 269 18.10 37.11 -2.31
N ASP A 270 18.90 37.17 -3.37
CA ASP A 270 19.12 38.36 -4.20
C ASP A 270 18.31 38.35 -5.51
N GLY A 271 17.45 37.34 -5.71
CA GLY A 271 16.62 37.19 -6.90
C GLY A 271 17.35 36.64 -8.13
N VAL A 272 18.63 36.26 -8.01
CA VAL A 272 19.44 35.71 -9.11
C VAL A 272 19.67 34.22 -8.88
N LYS A 273 19.32 33.38 -9.87
CA LYS A 273 19.52 31.93 -9.74
C LYS A 273 20.99 31.56 -9.87
N PRO A 274 21.51 30.60 -9.09
CA PRO A 274 22.84 30.04 -9.32
C PRO A 274 23.01 29.50 -10.73
N GLY A 275 24.22 29.64 -11.26
CA GLY A 275 24.53 29.40 -12.67
C GLY A 275 24.24 30.60 -13.59
N THR A 276 23.64 31.69 -13.09
CA THR A 276 23.50 32.93 -13.87
C THR A 276 24.86 33.58 -14.07
N THR A 277 25.20 33.86 -15.32
CA THR A 277 26.42 34.60 -15.70
C THR A 277 26.12 36.08 -15.84
N ILE A 278 26.95 36.93 -15.24
CA ILE A 278 26.86 38.39 -15.33
C ILE A 278 28.17 38.98 -15.87
N VAL A 279 28.04 40.18 -16.45
CA VAL A 279 29.18 41.00 -16.85
C VAL A 279 29.58 41.90 -15.68
N TRP A 280 30.85 41.84 -15.30
CA TRP A 280 31.42 42.60 -14.20
C TRP A 280 32.58 43.49 -14.66
N ARG A 281 32.67 44.69 -14.08
CA ARG A 281 33.60 45.75 -14.50
C ARG A 281 34.50 46.27 -13.37
N SER A 282 34.57 45.56 -12.26
CA SER A 282 35.44 45.89 -11.13
C SER A 282 36.41 44.73 -10.85
N GLU A 283 37.60 45.04 -10.36
CA GLU A 283 38.57 44.03 -9.92
C GLU A 283 38.16 43.38 -8.58
N THR A 284 37.31 44.04 -7.80
CA THR A 284 36.75 43.46 -6.58
C THR A 284 35.56 42.60 -6.93
N ILE A 285 35.66 41.29 -6.67
CA ILE A 285 34.59 40.33 -6.94
C ILE A 285 33.52 40.43 -5.84
N PRO A 286 32.24 40.59 -6.20
CA PRO A 286 31.15 40.61 -5.22
C PRO A 286 30.99 39.25 -4.54
N GLU A 287 30.57 39.28 -3.29
CA GLU A 287 30.26 38.06 -2.54
C GLU A 287 29.16 37.24 -3.23
N GLY A 288 29.30 35.91 -3.21
CA GLY A 288 28.35 34.98 -3.84
C GLY A 288 28.52 34.81 -5.35
N TYR A 289 29.66 35.23 -5.90
CA TYR A 289 29.99 35.06 -7.31
C TYR A 289 31.39 34.45 -7.48
N GLY A 290 31.51 33.51 -8.43
CA GLY A 290 32.77 32.93 -8.87
C GLY A 290 33.21 33.49 -10.22
N VAL A 291 34.52 33.66 -10.44
CA VAL A 291 35.06 34.08 -11.74
C VAL A 291 35.02 32.90 -12.70
N ASN A 292 34.62 33.16 -13.95
CA ASN A 292 34.63 32.15 -15.02
C ASN A 292 36.04 32.02 -15.60
N ASP A 293 36.89 31.30 -14.88
CA ASP A 293 38.34 31.15 -15.10
C ASP A 293 38.76 29.74 -15.53
N GLY A 294 37.80 28.84 -15.78
CA GLY A 294 38.06 27.45 -16.17
C GLY A 294 38.56 26.54 -15.04
N ALA A 295 38.71 27.03 -13.82
CA ALA A 295 39.23 26.21 -12.72
C ALA A 295 38.16 25.25 -12.18
N ASP A 296 38.54 24.00 -11.92
CA ASP A 296 37.65 23.04 -11.27
C ASP A 296 37.15 23.54 -9.92
N ARG A 297 35.86 23.33 -9.64
CA ARG A 297 35.24 23.66 -8.35
C ARG A 297 34.74 22.41 -7.64
N ASP A 298 34.76 22.45 -6.32
CA ASP A 298 34.24 21.35 -5.50
C ASP A 298 32.70 21.26 -5.64
N ARG A 299 32.20 20.04 -5.90
CA ARG A 299 30.78 19.75 -6.09
C ARG A 299 29.96 19.98 -4.83
N SER A 300 30.57 19.79 -3.64
CA SER A 300 29.89 20.00 -2.37
C SER A 300 29.76 21.49 -2.04
N ASP A 301 30.82 22.27 -2.27
CA ASP A 301 30.82 23.72 -2.06
C ASP A 301 29.97 24.46 -3.10
N TYR A 302 29.91 23.98 -4.34
CA TYR A 302 29.20 24.63 -5.46
C TYR A 302 28.05 23.78 -6.01
N ARG A 303 27.37 23.01 -5.15
CA ARG A 303 26.32 22.04 -5.54
C ARG A 303 25.19 22.59 -6.41
N ARG A 304 24.79 23.86 -6.22
CA ARG A 304 23.67 24.47 -6.95
C ARG A 304 24.08 24.79 -8.37
N VAL A 305 25.31 25.27 -8.53
CA VAL A 305 25.91 25.46 -9.85
C VAL A 305 26.17 24.11 -10.51
N PHE A 306 26.65 23.09 -9.78
CA PHE A 306 26.79 21.74 -10.31
C PHE A 306 25.44 21.13 -10.75
N ALA A 307 24.35 21.36 -10.02
CA ALA A 307 23.02 20.90 -10.42
C ALA A 307 22.54 21.53 -11.75
N VAL A 308 23.03 22.73 -12.08
CA VAL A 308 22.69 23.44 -13.33
C VAL A 308 23.66 23.09 -14.46
N PHE A 309 24.97 23.08 -14.19
CA PHE A 309 26.02 22.89 -15.18
C PHE A 309 26.36 21.41 -15.42
N GLY A 310 26.16 20.55 -14.42
CA GLY A 310 26.67 19.19 -14.41
C GLY A 310 28.16 19.18 -14.68
N THR A 311 28.58 18.34 -15.63
CA THR A 311 29.96 18.23 -16.09
C THR A 311 30.18 18.88 -17.46
N LYS A 312 29.26 19.77 -17.89
CA LYS A 312 29.29 20.37 -19.24
C LYS A 312 30.59 21.11 -19.55
N TYR A 313 31.22 21.72 -18.54
CA TYR A 313 32.48 22.47 -18.66
C TYR A 313 33.70 21.64 -18.25
N GLY A 314 33.53 20.34 -18.00
CA GLY A 314 34.58 19.43 -17.57
C GLY A 314 34.10 18.48 -16.46
N GLU A 315 34.64 17.28 -16.44
CA GLU A 315 34.36 16.26 -15.41
C GLU A 315 35.02 16.59 -14.06
N GLY A 316 35.95 17.55 -14.05
CA GLY A 316 36.84 17.79 -12.92
C GLY A 316 37.73 16.58 -12.65
N ASP A 317 37.81 16.17 -11.38
CA ASP A 317 38.48 14.93 -10.95
C ASP A 317 37.61 13.68 -11.10
N GLY A 318 36.37 13.82 -11.59
CA GLY A 318 35.40 12.74 -11.79
C GLY A 318 34.66 12.29 -10.53
N GLU A 319 34.95 12.85 -9.35
CA GLU A 319 34.35 12.43 -8.07
C GLU A 319 33.87 13.63 -7.24
N LYS A 320 34.79 14.54 -6.90
CA LYS A 320 34.56 15.64 -5.95
C LYS A 320 34.51 17.00 -6.62
N THR A 321 35.09 17.17 -7.80
CA THR A 321 35.09 18.45 -8.51
C THR A 321 34.35 18.37 -9.84
N PHE A 322 34.01 19.52 -10.40
CA PHE A 322 33.47 19.65 -11.76
C PHE A 322 34.09 20.88 -12.43
N GLY A 323 34.12 20.85 -13.76
CA GLY A 323 34.66 21.95 -14.55
C GLY A 323 33.79 23.19 -14.45
N TRP A 324 34.45 24.35 -14.38
CA TRP A 324 33.81 25.66 -14.38
C TRP A 324 33.98 26.32 -15.76
N PRO A 325 33.07 27.20 -16.20
CA PRO A 325 33.26 27.92 -17.46
C PRO A 325 34.56 28.72 -17.50
N ASP A 326 35.21 28.77 -18.66
CA ASP A 326 36.30 29.71 -18.97
C ASP A 326 35.83 30.65 -20.07
N ASP A 327 35.53 31.89 -19.70
CA ASP A 327 35.00 32.89 -20.64
C ASP A 327 36.03 33.96 -21.00
N ARG A 328 37.30 33.73 -20.62
CA ARG A 328 38.37 34.71 -20.81
C ARG A 328 38.75 34.75 -22.28
N GLY A 329 38.59 35.91 -22.91
CA GLY A 329 38.90 36.10 -24.33
C GLY A 329 37.74 35.76 -25.27
N GLU A 330 36.63 35.25 -24.73
CA GLU A 330 35.53 34.75 -25.54
C GLU A 330 34.43 35.79 -25.80
N PHE A 331 33.75 35.62 -26.93
CA PHE A 331 32.53 36.35 -27.27
C PHE A 331 31.30 35.44 -27.14
N PHE A 332 30.27 35.92 -26.44
CA PHE A 332 29.02 35.18 -26.34
C PHE A 332 28.09 35.42 -27.53
N ARG A 333 27.51 34.31 -27.99
CA ARG A 333 26.42 34.26 -28.95
C ARG A 333 25.24 33.51 -28.33
N GLY A 334 24.03 33.98 -28.57
CA GLY A 334 22.83 33.25 -28.16
C GLY A 334 22.70 31.94 -28.94
N LEU A 335 22.36 30.86 -28.23
CA LEU A 335 22.05 29.57 -28.86
C LEU A 335 20.86 29.72 -29.82
N ASP A 336 20.92 29.03 -30.96
CA ASP A 336 19.96 29.23 -32.05
C ASP A 336 18.51 28.88 -31.67
N LEU A 337 18.30 27.85 -30.84
CA LEU A 337 16.98 27.42 -30.36
C LEU A 337 15.93 27.32 -31.50
N ASP A 338 16.32 26.67 -32.60
CA ASP A 338 15.52 26.44 -33.81
C ASP A 338 15.14 27.70 -34.60
N ARG A 339 15.84 28.83 -34.39
CA ARG A 339 15.66 30.06 -35.18
C ARG A 339 16.20 29.90 -36.62
N GLY A 340 17.18 29.03 -36.84
CA GLY A 340 17.77 28.73 -38.15
C GLY A 340 18.90 29.68 -38.59
N VAL A 341 19.45 30.49 -37.70
CA VAL A 341 20.60 31.39 -37.98
C VAL A 341 21.94 30.69 -37.75
N ASP A 342 22.02 29.81 -36.76
CA ASP A 342 23.22 29.06 -36.39
C ASP A 342 22.85 27.60 -36.05
N PRO A 343 22.27 26.85 -37.02
CA PRO A 343 21.68 25.54 -36.75
C PRO A 343 22.73 24.49 -36.41
N GLY A 344 22.37 23.56 -35.52
CA GLY A 344 23.21 22.41 -35.18
C GLY A 344 24.22 22.65 -34.06
N ARG A 345 24.27 23.87 -33.49
CA ARG A 345 25.10 24.16 -32.32
C ARG A 345 24.52 23.64 -31.03
N GLU A 346 25.42 23.26 -30.13
CA GLU A 346 25.07 22.95 -28.75
C GLU A 346 25.31 24.12 -27.80
N LEU A 347 24.59 24.13 -26.68
CA LEU A 347 24.86 25.08 -25.59
C LEU A 347 26.32 24.94 -25.14
N SER A 348 27.01 26.06 -24.96
CA SER A 348 28.42 26.13 -24.50
C SER A 348 29.44 25.46 -25.42
N GLU A 349 29.11 25.24 -26.69
CA GLU A 349 30.08 24.79 -27.70
C GLU A 349 31.06 25.93 -28.08
N HIS A 350 32.36 25.62 -28.06
CA HIS A 350 33.42 26.54 -28.49
C HIS A 350 33.47 26.62 -30.02
N GLN A 351 33.72 27.82 -30.55
CA GLN A 351 33.95 28.02 -31.97
C GLN A 351 35.13 28.95 -32.19
N ASP A 352 36.04 28.53 -33.07
CA ASP A 352 37.14 29.36 -33.53
C ASP A 352 36.65 30.58 -34.32
N ASP A 353 37.53 31.58 -34.50
CA ASP A 353 37.23 32.73 -35.31
C ASP A 353 37.04 32.36 -36.78
N GLU A 354 36.07 33.00 -37.44
CA GLU A 354 35.81 32.79 -38.85
C GLU A 354 35.44 34.10 -39.54
N LEU A 355 36.09 34.37 -40.67
CA LEU A 355 35.67 35.40 -41.62
C LEU A 355 34.72 34.77 -42.64
N ARG A 356 33.62 35.46 -42.94
CA ARG A 356 32.73 35.04 -44.02
C ARG A 356 33.53 34.90 -45.33
N SER A 357 33.31 33.79 -46.02
CA SER A 357 33.90 33.53 -47.33
C SER A 357 33.68 34.73 -48.27
N HIS A 358 34.76 35.18 -48.91
CA HIS A 358 34.79 36.28 -49.86
C HIS A 358 35.96 36.08 -50.85
N ASP A 359 35.89 36.76 -51.99
CA ASP A 359 36.91 36.76 -53.03
C ASP A 359 37.50 38.16 -53.27
N HIS A 360 38.69 38.19 -53.87
CA HIS A 360 39.38 39.41 -54.29
C HIS A 360 39.72 39.31 -55.77
N GLU A 361 39.30 40.29 -56.57
CA GLU A 361 39.64 40.38 -57.99
C GLU A 361 40.77 41.39 -58.19
N ILE A 362 41.95 40.92 -58.61
CA ILE A 362 43.03 41.79 -59.09
C ILE A 362 42.97 41.82 -60.61
N LYS A 363 42.64 42.98 -61.19
CA LYS A 363 42.66 43.17 -62.64
C LYS A 363 44.08 43.45 -63.10
N THR A 364 44.77 42.42 -63.57
CA THR A 364 46.07 42.57 -64.23
C THR A 364 45.88 42.72 -65.74
N GLY A 365 46.52 43.72 -66.34
CA GLY A 365 46.64 43.86 -67.79
C GLY A 365 47.96 43.27 -68.26
N ASN A 366 47.95 42.04 -68.77
CA ASN A 366 49.14 41.49 -69.44
C ASN A 366 49.23 42.04 -70.86
N ASN A 367 49.99 43.12 -71.07
CA ASN A 367 50.48 43.42 -72.41
C ASN A 367 51.73 42.55 -72.66
N SER A 368 51.54 41.41 -73.33
CA SER A 368 52.63 40.63 -73.90
C SER A 368 53.23 41.42 -75.07
N TYR A 369 54.40 42.02 -74.87
CA TYR A 369 55.22 42.54 -75.96
C TYR A 369 56.22 41.45 -76.35
N ASP A 370 56.39 41.20 -77.65
CA ASP A 370 57.58 40.47 -78.09
C ASP A 370 58.83 41.32 -77.80
N GLY A 371 60.03 40.72 -77.74
CA GLY A 371 61.31 41.41 -77.48
C GLY A 371 61.68 42.58 -78.41
N THR A 372 60.79 42.98 -79.33
CA THR A 372 60.83 44.15 -80.20
C THR A 372 59.85 45.27 -79.83
N GLY A 373 59.00 45.09 -78.80
CA GLY A 373 58.07 46.12 -78.30
C GLY A 373 56.72 46.22 -79.01
N LEU A 374 56.31 45.18 -79.76
CA LEU A 374 55.00 45.12 -80.44
C LEU A 374 54.02 44.14 -79.73
N PRO A 375 52.71 44.44 -79.69
CA PRO A 375 51.73 43.58 -78.99
C PRO A 375 51.58 42.23 -79.69
N GLN A 376 51.83 41.14 -78.97
CA GLN A 376 51.83 39.79 -79.52
C GLN A 376 50.39 39.27 -79.66
N THR A 377 49.90 39.15 -80.89
CA THR A 377 48.57 38.58 -81.18
C THR A 377 48.67 37.06 -81.20
N GLY A 378 48.07 36.37 -80.21
CA GLY A 378 47.73 34.95 -80.33
C GLY A 378 48.66 33.91 -79.68
N SER A 379 49.38 34.23 -78.60
CA SER A 379 50.06 33.19 -77.80
C SER A 379 49.38 32.99 -76.45
N ASN A 380 48.68 31.86 -76.33
CA ASN A 380 48.03 31.41 -75.10
C ASN A 380 49.07 30.75 -74.18
N HIS A 381 49.98 31.57 -73.64
CA HIS A 381 50.95 31.13 -72.64
C HIS A 381 50.36 31.41 -71.26
N THR A 382 49.86 30.38 -70.58
CA THR A 382 49.38 30.47 -69.20
C THR A 382 50.59 30.58 -68.28
N LEU A 383 51.17 31.78 -68.18
CA LEU A 383 52.04 32.12 -67.05
C LEU A 383 51.17 32.09 -65.80
N VAL A 384 51.32 31.05 -64.98
CA VAL A 384 50.74 31.02 -63.63
C VAL A 384 51.62 31.93 -62.78
N ASP A 385 51.39 33.24 -62.87
CA ASP A 385 52.05 34.21 -62.01
C ASP A 385 51.28 34.27 -60.68
N THR A 386 51.74 33.52 -59.68
CA THR A 386 51.15 33.54 -58.33
C THR A 386 51.54 34.84 -57.61
N ASN A 387 50.83 35.92 -57.91
CA ASN A 387 50.90 37.17 -57.18
C ASN A 387 50.12 37.03 -55.86
N ARG A 388 50.80 36.59 -54.80
CA ARG A 388 50.21 36.53 -53.44
C ARG A 388 50.23 37.92 -52.84
N THR A 389 49.11 38.35 -52.27
CA THR A 389 49.08 39.52 -51.40
C THR A 389 49.91 39.26 -50.14
N GLU A 390 50.49 40.31 -49.56
CA GLU A 390 51.10 40.22 -48.24
C GLU A 390 50.02 40.03 -47.16
N TYR A 391 50.42 39.49 -46.00
CA TYR A 391 49.54 39.43 -44.84
C TYR A 391 49.27 40.84 -44.32
N THR A 392 48.00 41.19 -44.15
CA THR A 392 47.57 42.45 -43.55
C THR A 392 46.61 42.15 -42.41
N GLY A 393 46.76 42.85 -41.28
CA GLY A 393 46.01 42.60 -40.05
C GLY A 393 46.92 42.33 -38.84
N GLY A 394 46.32 41.78 -37.78
CA GLY A 394 47.01 41.27 -36.60
C GLY A 394 46.71 39.79 -36.38
N ASP A 395 47.10 39.26 -35.21
CA ASP A 395 47.00 37.83 -34.89
C ASP A 395 45.56 37.30 -34.73
N GLU A 396 44.57 38.18 -34.58
CA GLU A 396 43.18 37.81 -34.32
C GLU A 396 42.22 38.76 -35.06
N THR A 397 41.21 38.20 -35.72
CA THR A 397 40.10 38.99 -36.29
C THR A 397 39.09 39.31 -35.18
N ARG A 398 39.00 40.58 -34.78
CA ARG A 398 38.02 41.00 -33.78
C ARG A 398 37.43 42.39 -34.05
N PRO A 399 36.14 42.60 -33.75
CA PRO A 399 35.58 43.94 -33.69
C PRO A 399 36.15 44.69 -32.47
N ARG A 400 35.89 46.00 -32.41
CA ARG A 400 36.17 46.78 -31.19
C ARG A 400 35.40 46.18 -30.01
N ASN A 401 36.11 45.92 -28.91
CA ASN A 401 35.54 45.38 -27.69
C ASN A 401 36.14 46.07 -26.45
N ASN A 402 35.53 45.82 -25.29
CA ASN A 402 36.07 46.19 -23.97
C ASN A 402 36.23 44.91 -23.15
N ALA A 403 37.36 44.77 -22.47
CA ALA A 403 37.58 43.66 -21.54
C ALA A 403 36.68 43.81 -20.30
N VAL A 404 36.05 42.71 -19.90
CA VAL A 404 35.18 42.57 -18.73
C VAL A 404 35.46 41.24 -18.05
N ILE A 405 35.03 41.10 -16.80
CA ILE A 405 35.09 39.83 -16.07
C ILE A 405 33.71 39.19 -16.13
N TYR A 406 33.63 37.93 -16.53
CA TYR A 406 32.41 37.15 -16.41
C TYR A 406 32.38 36.43 -15.07
N LEU A 407 31.25 36.57 -14.38
CA LEU A 407 31.04 35.97 -13.07
C LEU A 407 29.80 35.08 -13.09
N THR A 408 29.86 33.94 -12.41
CA THR A 408 28.73 33.05 -12.20
C THR A 408 28.23 33.15 -10.77
N LYS A 409 26.91 33.31 -10.60
CA LYS A 409 26.23 33.27 -9.30
C LYS A 409 26.36 31.87 -8.69
N ILE A 410 26.82 31.81 -7.43
CA ILE A 410 27.02 30.57 -6.65
C ILE A 410 25.74 30.16 -5.93
#